data_AF-A0A963QQ94-F1
#
_entry.id   AF-A0A963QQ94-F1
#
_cell.length_a   1.000
_cell.length_b   1.000
_cell.length_c   1.000
_cell.angle_alpha   90.00
_cell.angle_beta   90.00
_cell.angle_gamma   90.00
#
_symmetry.space_group_name_H-M   'P 1'
#
loop_
_entity.id
_entity.type
_entity.pdbx_description
1 polymer ?
#
loop_
_entity_poly.entity_id
_entity_poly.type
_entity_poly.pdbx_seq_one_letter_code
_entity_poly.pdbx_strand_id
1 'polypeptide(L)'
;SGRISAPSDTWFEKDPVRLLELFALAESEGLEVHPETMRMATRDVKFIKGKVRRDPRANAYFMSVLTGRNDPETVLRWMNETGVFGRFVPDFGRVNAQMQFDMYHHYTVDEHTIRAIGLLSKIEHGDQSGAHPRSTKLIHELGSRRVLYTAVLLHDIAKGRGGDHSVLGAEVALKLCPRLGLSESETELVSWLVRNHLAMAATAFKRDLSDPQTIEDFVGKVQGLERLRQLTILTAVDIRAVGPGVWNSWKGQLLGDLYDRAEERLRLGHKSHGRTERVAGKKAAVEKLLGQNAPLLETMGSKLDDSYWIAEPEDIIALNIVQMDAALRLKDALSIHCEYYEARGATLVTVISTDHPGLFYRIAGGIHLAGGNIIDARIHTTRDGRAVDNFLVQDPLGNPFREAPQLARLKTSIADALANRVELVPSLAKRPLAHRRAEAFDVRPRVEFDNKASRRFTVIEVSARDRPALLNRLARAMFEAQLLLHSAHVTTYGERAVDTFYVTDLFGDKIDRAERIAAVEERLLDAASEKPAGESDAKSETKEVEVYTI
;
A
#
# COMPACT_ATOMS: atom_id res chain seq x y z
N SER A 1 1.68 -44.98 17.07
CA SER A 1 1.83 -43.65 17.69
C SER A 1 1.11 -42.54 16.91
N GLY A 2 0.22 -42.81 15.93
CA GLY A 2 -0.50 -41.72 15.22
C GLY A 2 0.41 -40.72 14.49
N ARG A 3 1.67 -41.09 14.23
CA ARG A 3 2.70 -40.26 13.60
C ARG A 3 3.37 -41.03 12.48
N ILE A 4 3.87 -40.31 11.49
CA ILE A 4 4.60 -40.89 10.35
C ILE A 4 6.03 -41.21 10.80
N SER A 5 6.44 -42.48 10.64
CA SER A 5 7.78 -42.95 10.98
C SER A 5 8.44 -43.64 9.79
N ALA A 6 9.73 -43.36 9.57
CA ALA A 6 10.54 -44.11 8.60
C ALA A 6 10.69 -45.57 9.06
N PRO A 7 10.53 -46.57 8.18
CA PRO A 7 10.63 -47.98 8.56
C PRO A 7 12.03 -48.46 8.96
N SER A 8 13.08 -47.73 8.58
CA SER A 8 14.48 -48.10 8.87
C SER A 8 15.42 -46.90 8.73
N ASP A 9 16.57 -46.94 9.39
CA ASP A 9 17.58 -45.87 9.40
C ASP A 9 18.13 -45.49 8.01
N THR A 10 18.12 -46.42 7.05
CA THR A 10 18.63 -46.21 5.68
C THR A 10 17.51 -45.96 4.66
N TRP A 11 16.28 -45.70 5.14
CA TRP A 11 15.10 -45.59 4.27
C TRP A 11 15.20 -44.49 3.21
N PHE A 12 15.70 -43.31 3.60
CA PHE A 12 15.90 -42.16 2.70
C PHE A 12 17.14 -42.29 1.84
N GLU A 13 18.17 -43.00 2.29
CA GLU A 13 19.37 -43.26 1.47
C GLU A 13 19.03 -44.14 0.26
N LYS A 14 18.17 -45.16 0.46
CA LYS A 14 17.73 -46.08 -0.60
C LYS A 14 16.90 -45.39 -1.70
N ASP A 15 16.05 -44.43 -1.34
CA ASP A 15 15.36 -43.56 -2.29
C ASP A 15 15.22 -42.15 -1.72
N PRO A 16 16.13 -41.22 -2.07
CA PRO A 16 16.13 -39.85 -1.55
C PRO A 16 14.90 -39.02 -1.93
N VAL A 17 14.10 -39.46 -2.92
CA VAL A 17 12.80 -38.81 -3.23
C VAL A 17 11.84 -38.91 -2.05
N ARG A 18 11.99 -39.93 -1.20
CA ARG A 18 11.16 -40.15 -0.01
C ARG A 18 11.27 -39.03 1.02
N LEU A 19 12.33 -38.22 0.98
CA LEU A 19 12.43 -37.02 1.80
C LEU A 19 11.32 -36.01 1.46
N LEU A 20 10.88 -35.95 0.20
CA LEU A 20 9.77 -35.11 -0.24
C LEU A 20 8.42 -35.80 0.03
N GLU A 21 8.36 -37.11 -0.23
CA GLU A 21 7.17 -37.93 0.04
C GLU A 21 6.76 -37.87 1.52
N LEU A 22 7.73 -37.86 2.44
CA LEU A 22 7.47 -37.74 3.88
C LEU A 22 6.56 -36.55 4.22
N PHE A 23 6.89 -35.37 3.67
CA PHE A 23 6.12 -34.16 3.92
C PHE A 23 4.81 -34.15 3.12
N ALA A 24 4.80 -34.72 1.92
CA ALA A 24 3.56 -34.89 1.16
C ALA A 24 2.54 -35.76 1.91
N LEU A 25 2.99 -36.85 2.54
CA LEU A 25 2.14 -37.70 3.39
C LEU A 25 1.71 -36.99 4.67
N ALA A 26 2.60 -36.23 5.31
CA ALA A 26 2.25 -35.45 6.49
C ALA A 26 1.14 -34.42 6.18
N GLU A 27 1.23 -33.75 5.04
CA GLU A 27 0.21 -32.81 4.58
C GLU A 27 -1.09 -33.53 4.22
N SER A 28 -1.04 -34.58 3.39
CA SER A 28 -2.26 -35.24 2.89
C SER A 28 -3.06 -35.97 3.98
N GLU A 29 -2.36 -36.60 4.92
CA GLU A 29 -2.98 -37.37 6.02
C GLU A 29 -3.24 -36.52 7.27
N GLY A 30 -2.74 -35.28 7.33
CA GLY A 30 -2.86 -34.43 8.52
C GLY A 30 -2.15 -35.00 9.74
N LEU A 31 -1.04 -35.73 9.54
CA LEU A 31 -0.31 -36.42 10.59
C LEU A 31 1.04 -35.75 10.87
N GLU A 32 1.41 -35.68 12.15
CA GLU A 32 2.74 -35.25 12.55
C GLU A 32 3.82 -36.27 12.16
N VAL A 33 5.04 -35.79 11.89
CA VAL A 33 6.21 -36.64 11.67
C VAL A 33 6.87 -36.99 13.00
N HIS A 34 7.25 -38.24 13.19
CA HIS A 34 7.96 -38.67 14.39
C HIS A 34 9.32 -37.93 14.53
N PRO A 35 9.71 -37.46 15.74
CA PRO A 35 10.95 -36.70 15.92
C PRO A 35 12.22 -37.40 15.45
N GLU A 36 12.28 -38.73 15.55
CA GLU A 36 13.41 -39.50 15.01
C GLU A 36 13.46 -39.47 13.48
N THR A 37 12.31 -39.55 12.82
CA THR A 37 12.20 -39.45 11.37
C THR A 37 12.56 -38.04 10.88
N MET A 38 12.20 -37.00 11.65
CA MET A 38 12.67 -35.63 11.39
C MET A 38 14.20 -35.52 11.48
N ARG A 39 14.82 -36.09 12.54
CA ARG A 39 16.29 -36.13 12.67
C ARG A 39 16.96 -36.88 11.51
N MET A 40 16.37 -38.01 11.08
CA MET A 40 16.85 -38.74 9.90
C MET A 40 16.76 -37.89 8.63
N ALA A 41 15.64 -37.19 8.42
CA ALA A 41 15.48 -36.30 7.27
C ALA A 41 16.55 -35.18 7.25
N THR A 42 16.82 -34.55 8.40
CA THR A 42 17.90 -33.55 8.53
C THR A 42 19.28 -34.13 8.21
N ARG A 43 19.59 -35.34 8.70
CA ARG A 43 20.87 -36.02 8.41
C ARG A 43 21.02 -36.36 6.92
N ASP A 44 19.92 -36.78 6.28
CA ASP A 44 19.92 -37.37 4.95
C ASP A 44 19.61 -36.36 3.83
N VAL A 45 19.31 -35.10 4.19
CA VAL A 45 19.11 -33.99 3.24
C VAL A 45 20.24 -33.83 2.23
N LYS A 46 21.47 -34.22 2.59
CA LYS A 46 22.65 -34.23 1.72
C LYS A 46 22.47 -35.06 0.44
N PHE A 47 21.55 -36.02 0.42
CA PHE A 47 21.24 -36.83 -0.76
C PHE A 47 20.37 -36.09 -1.79
N ILE A 48 19.72 -34.98 -1.42
CA ILE A 48 19.02 -34.11 -2.37
C ILE A 48 20.07 -33.36 -3.22
N LYS A 49 20.32 -33.94 -4.40
CA LYS A 49 21.22 -33.42 -5.45
C LYS A 49 20.46 -33.23 -6.76
N GLY A 50 21.17 -32.93 -7.84
CA GLY A 50 20.57 -32.64 -9.16
C GLY A 50 19.69 -33.77 -9.74
N LYS A 51 19.93 -35.05 -9.38
CA LYS A 51 19.06 -36.17 -9.78
C LYS A 51 17.68 -36.08 -9.11
N VAL A 52 17.64 -35.91 -7.78
CA VAL A 52 16.40 -35.77 -7.00
C VAL A 52 15.63 -34.51 -7.41
N ARG A 53 16.30 -33.38 -7.58
CA ARG A 53 15.65 -32.11 -7.99
C ARG A 53 14.95 -32.21 -9.35
N ARG A 54 15.42 -33.08 -10.24
CA ARG A 54 14.85 -33.30 -11.58
C ARG A 54 13.94 -34.53 -11.65
N ASP A 55 13.75 -35.25 -10.55
CA ASP A 55 12.86 -36.42 -10.50
C ASP A 55 11.39 -35.93 -10.53
N PRO A 56 10.55 -36.38 -11.47
CA PRO A 56 9.16 -35.96 -11.56
C PRO A 56 8.34 -36.26 -10.29
N ARG A 57 8.64 -37.37 -9.59
CA ARG A 57 7.97 -37.73 -8.33
C ARG A 57 8.26 -36.69 -7.25
N ALA A 58 9.53 -36.29 -7.11
CA ALA A 58 9.94 -35.30 -6.12
C ALA A 58 9.27 -33.94 -6.36
N ASN A 59 9.15 -33.53 -7.63
CA ASN A 59 8.47 -32.29 -8.00
C ASN A 59 6.95 -32.38 -7.74
N ALA A 60 6.32 -33.52 -8.02
CA ALA A 60 4.91 -33.76 -7.71
C ALA A 60 4.64 -33.72 -6.20
N TYR A 61 5.46 -34.38 -5.37
CA TYR A 61 5.33 -34.34 -3.91
C TYR A 61 5.53 -32.92 -3.36
N PHE A 62 6.51 -32.16 -3.88
CA PHE A 62 6.67 -30.78 -3.46
C PHE A 62 5.45 -29.92 -3.83
N MET A 63 4.93 -30.09 -5.04
CA MET A 63 3.73 -29.36 -5.48
C MET A 63 2.49 -29.76 -4.66
N SER A 64 2.35 -31.02 -4.24
CA SER A 64 1.23 -31.42 -3.38
C SER A 64 1.32 -30.78 -2.00
N VAL A 65 2.52 -30.67 -1.42
CA VAL A 65 2.72 -29.93 -0.14
C VAL A 65 2.45 -28.44 -0.33
N LEU A 66 3.05 -27.82 -1.35
CA LEU A 66 2.90 -26.38 -1.61
C LEU A 66 1.43 -25.99 -1.81
N THR A 67 0.70 -26.84 -2.54
CA THR A 67 -0.71 -26.66 -2.84
C THR A 67 -1.58 -27.52 -1.92
N GLY A 68 -1.11 -27.79 -0.71
CA GLY A 68 -1.86 -28.54 0.28
C GLY A 68 -3.23 -27.92 0.58
N ARG A 69 -4.20 -28.75 0.98
CA ARG A 69 -5.55 -28.33 1.42
C ARG A 69 -5.75 -28.50 2.92
N ASN A 70 -4.82 -29.12 3.61
CA ASN A 70 -4.85 -29.20 5.05
C ASN A 70 -4.04 -28.02 5.61
N ASP A 71 -2.84 -28.28 6.12
CA ASP A 71 -1.97 -27.26 6.70
C ASP A 71 -0.60 -27.18 6.00
N PRO A 72 -0.55 -26.56 4.80
CA PRO A 72 0.70 -26.39 4.07
C PRO A 72 1.69 -25.50 4.83
N GLU A 73 1.23 -24.57 5.69
CA GLU A 73 2.09 -23.68 6.47
C GLU A 73 3.00 -24.48 7.40
N THR A 74 2.40 -25.33 8.23
CA THR A 74 3.10 -26.14 9.22
C THR A 74 4.02 -27.16 8.56
N VAL A 75 3.56 -27.81 7.49
CA VAL A 75 4.37 -28.83 6.81
C VAL A 75 5.56 -28.20 6.07
N LEU A 76 5.38 -27.07 5.40
CA LEU A 76 6.48 -26.34 4.76
C LEU A 76 7.49 -25.83 5.79
N ARG A 77 7.03 -25.44 6.98
CA ARG A 77 7.88 -25.07 8.12
C ARG A 77 8.74 -26.24 8.58
N TRP A 78 8.16 -27.41 8.82
CA TRP A 78 8.92 -28.64 9.14
C TRP A 78 9.92 -29.01 8.03
N MET A 79 9.50 -28.87 6.77
CA MET A 79 10.35 -29.11 5.61
C MET A 79 11.52 -28.10 5.54
N ASN A 80 11.32 -26.86 5.98
CA ASN A 80 12.37 -25.84 6.08
C ASN A 80 13.33 -26.13 7.24
N GLU A 81 12.82 -26.47 8.42
CA GLU A 81 13.60 -26.79 9.63
C GLU A 81 14.54 -28.01 9.43
N THR A 82 14.12 -28.98 8.62
CA THR A 82 14.98 -30.13 8.23
C THR A 82 15.99 -29.80 7.13
N GLY A 83 15.92 -28.61 6.54
CA GLY A 83 16.74 -28.18 5.41
C GLY A 83 16.33 -28.79 4.06
N VAL A 84 15.31 -29.67 4.04
CA VAL A 84 14.83 -30.35 2.83
C VAL A 84 14.32 -29.33 1.81
N PHE A 85 13.59 -28.31 2.27
CA PHE A 85 13.05 -27.26 1.40
C PHE A 85 14.16 -26.51 0.68
N GLY A 86 15.07 -25.86 1.42
CA GLY A 86 16.17 -25.09 0.84
C GLY A 86 17.12 -25.93 -0.02
N ARG A 87 17.27 -27.23 0.26
CA ARG A 87 18.08 -28.14 -0.57
C ARG A 87 17.38 -28.56 -1.86
N PHE A 88 16.05 -28.69 -1.84
CA PHE A 88 15.24 -29.02 -3.01
C PHE A 88 14.99 -27.83 -3.93
N VAL A 89 14.77 -26.64 -3.35
CA VAL A 89 14.65 -25.34 -4.04
C VAL A 89 15.83 -24.45 -3.64
N PRO A 90 16.98 -24.54 -4.33
CA PRO A 90 18.20 -23.81 -3.94
C PRO A 90 18.02 -22.30 -3.85
N ASP A 91 17.16 -21.71 -4.69
CA ASP A 91 16.83 -20.29 -4.64
C ASP A 91 16.13 -19.89 -3.33
N PHE A 92 15.29 -20.77 -2.77
CA PHE A 92 14.71 -20.60 -1.44
C PHE A 92 15.76 -20.76 -0.34
N GLY A 93 16.66 -21.74 -0.49
CA GLY A 93 17.77 -21.94 0.45
C GLY A 93 18.71 -20.74 0.58
N ARG A 94 18.77 -19.86 -0.43
CA ARG A 94 19.57 -18.62 -0.37
C ARG A 94 18.92 -17.51 0.46
N VAL A 95 17.58 -17.50 0.55
CA VAL A 95 16.82 -16.50 1.31
C VAL A 95 16.41 -17.01 2.71
N ASN A 96 16.80 -18.23 3.05
CA ASN A 96 16.52 -18.84 4.36
C ASN A 96 17.23 -18.08 5.48
N ALA A 97 16.49 -17.74 6.54
CA ALA A 97 16.94 -16.90 7.66
C ALA A 97 17.48 -15.52 7.23
N GLN A 98 17.17 -15.07 6.01
CA GLN A 98 17.56 -13.76 5.53
C GLN A 98 16.61 -12.73 6.12
N MET A 99 17.14 -11.85 6.98
CA MET A 99 16.41 -10.68 7.43
C MET A 99 16.10 -9.79 6.23
N GLN A 100 14.85 -9.38 6.12
CA GLN A 100 14.45 -8.35 5.18
C GLN A 100 14.92 -7.01 5.74
N PHE A 101 15.92 -6.39 5.11
CA PHE A 101 16.42 -5.06 5.51
C PHE A 101 15.44 -3.92 5.15
N ASP A 102 14.25 -4.25 4.66
CA ASP A 102 13.15 -3.29 4.50
C ASP A 102 12.34 -3.20 5.80
N MET A 103 12.22 -1.98 6.30
CA MET A 103 11.89 -1.54 7.67
C MET A 103 10.53 -2.00 8.26
N TYR A 104 9.78 -2.88 7.59
CA TYR A 104 8.40 -3.28 7.93
C TYR A 104 8.18 -4.78 8.07
N HIS A 105 9.13 -5.60 7.62
CA HIS A 105 8.98 -7.04 7.67
C HIS A 105 9.35 -7.54 9.07
N HIS A 106 8.36 -8.10 9.77
CA HIS A 106 8.57 -8.67 11.09
C HIS A 106 9.31 -10.01 11.05
N TYR A 107 9.36 -10.63 9.86
CA TYR A 107 9.81 -12.00 9.64
C TYR A 107 10.95 -12.05 8.62
N THR A 108 11.79 -13.07 8.69
CA THR A 108 12.77 -13.40 7.64
C THR A 108 12.03 -13.75 6.33
N VAL A 109 12.70 -13.66 5.18
CA VAL A 109 12.08 -13.89 3.86
C VAL A 109 11.38 -15.25 3.79
N ASP A 110 12.02 -16.30 4.29
CA ASP A 110 11.48 -17.66 4.32
C ASP A 110 10.23 -17.76 5.20
N GLU A 111 10.28 -17.20 6.41
CA GLU A 111 9.16 -17.22 7.36
C GLU A 111 7.96 -16.45 6.82
N HIS A 112 8.22 -15.26 6.25
CA HIS A 112 7.20 -14.46 5.58
C HIS A 112 6.53 -15.25 4.44
N THR A 113 7.32 -15.92 3.60
CA THR A 113 6.82 -16.69 2.45
C THR A 113 5.97 -17.88 2.89
N ILE A 114 6.41 -18.63 3.91
CA ILE A 114 5.65 -19.77 4.45
C ILE A 114 4.33 -19.30 5.07
N ARG A 115 4.37 -18.20 5.84
CA ARG A 115 3.18 -17.58 6.42
C ARG A 115 2.21 -17.08 5.35
N ALA A 116 2.72 -16.49 4.26
CA ALA A 116 1.91 -16.05 3.12
C ALA A 116 1.16 -17.24 2.49
N ILE A 117 1.83 -18.38 2.30
CA ILE A 117 1.19 -19.62 1.80
C ILE A 117 0.11 -20.12 2.77
N GLY A 118 0.38 -20.10 4.08
CA GLY A 118 -0.59 -20.46 5.11
C GLY A 118 -1.82 -19.58 5.12
N LEU A 119 -1.62 -18.26 4.98
CA LEU A 119 -2.72 -17.30 4.86
C LEU A 119 -3.53 -17.52 3.58
N LEU A 120 -2.88 -17.79 2.45
CA LEU A 120 -3.57 -18.11 1.20
C LEU A 120 -4.47 -19.35 1.36
N SER A 121 -3.98 -20.39 2.03
CA SER A 121 -4.77 -21.58 2.36
C SER A 121 -6.00 -21.23 3.22
N LYS A 122 -5.83 -20.42 4.28
CA LYS A 122 -6.94 -19.96 5.14
C LYS A 122 -7.94 -19.09 4.37
N ILE A 123 -7.49 -18.28 3.40
CA ILE A 123 -8.36 -17.52 2.51
C ILE A 123 -9.18 -18.45 1.62
N GLU A 124 -8.57 -19.50 1.07
CA GLU A 124 -9.23 -20.50 0.25
C GLU A 124 -10.29 -21.30 1.02
N HIS A 125 -10.04 -21.62 2.28
CA HIS A 125 -11.01 -22.30 3.14
C HIS A 125 -12.16 -21.40 3.63
N GLY A 126 -12.03 -20.08 3.46
CA GLY A 126 -13.02 -19.10 3.91
C GLY A 126 -12.85 -18.64 5.35
N ASP A 127 -11.84 -19.12 6.08
CA ASP A 127 -11.52 -18.74 7.46
C ASP A 127 -11.20 -17.25 7.61
N GLN A 128 -10.80 -16.62 6.50
CA GLN A 128 -10.46 -15.19 6.43
C GLN A 128 -11.53 -14.34 5.76
N SER A 129 -12.75 -14.84 5.56
CA SER A 129 -13.85 -14.13 4.90
C SER A 129 -14.18 -12.77 5.52
N GLY A 130 -14.03 -12.61 6.84
CA GLY A 130 -14.22 -11.32 7.51
C GLY A 130 -13.12 -10.29 7.20
N ALA A 131 -11.86 -10.71 7.17
CA ALA A 131 -10.71 -9.82 6.97
C ALA A 131 -10.35 -9.60 5.49
N HIS A 132 -10.64 -10.59 4.64
CA HIS A 132 -10.31 -10.65 3.22
C HIS A 132 -11.50 -11.12 2.36
N PRO A 133 -12.69 -10.48 2.47
CA PRO A 133 -13.91 -10.96 1.81
C PRO A 133 -13.77 -11.06 0.28
N ARG A 134 -13.03 -10.14 -0.34
CA ARG A 134 -12.79 -10.14 -1.79
C ARG A 134 -11.90 -11.30 -2.21
N SER A 135 -10.74 -11.47 -1.57
CA SER A 135 -9.80 -12.55 -1.90
C SER A 135 -10.43 -13.94 -1.71
N THR A 136 -11.22 -14.12 -0.65
CA THR A 136 -11.97 -15.37 -0.40
C THR A 136 -12.99 -15.67 -1.50
N LYS A 137 -13.60 -14.67 -2.14
CA LYS A 137 -14.49 -14.90 -3.30
C LYS A 137 -13.69 -15.18 -4.56
N LEU A 138 -12.69 -14.34 -4.86
CA LEU A 138 -11.93 -14.39 -6.12
C LEU A 138 -11.11 -15.67 -6.28
N ILE A 139 -10.67 -16.30 -5.18
CA ILE A 139 -9.80 -17.48 -5.24
C ILE A 139 -10.50 -18.69 -5.91
N HIS A 140 -11.82 -18.75 -5.81
CA HIS A 140 -12.64 -19.79 -6.44
C HIS A 140 -12.99 -19.49 -7.91
N GLU A 141 -12.65 -18.29 -8.40
CA GLU A 141 -12.81 -17.89 -9.82
C GLU A 141 -11.52 -18.04 -10.64
N LEU A 142 -10.42 -18.50 -10.02
CA LEU A 142 -9.12 -18.60 -10.68
C LEU A 142 -9.07 -19.76 -11.67
N GLY A 143 -8.42 -19.53 -12.81
CA GLY A 143 -8.16 -20.57 -13.81
C GLY A 143 -7.11 -21.60 -13.37
N SER A 144 -6.15 -21.20 -12.54
CA SER A 144 -5.14 -22.13 -11.99
C SER A 144 -4.72 -21.77 -10.57
N ARG A 145 -5.13 -22.60 -9.61
CA ARG A 145 -4.74 -22.49 -8.20
C ARG A 145 -3.23 -22.65 -8.01
N ARG A 146 -2.62 -23.62 -8.71
CA ARG A 146 -1.18 -23.91 -8.54
C ARG A 146 -0.30 -22.76 -9.01
N VAL A 147 -0.75 -21.93 -9.95
CA VAL A 147 -0.05 -20.70 -10.33
C VAL A 147 0.04 -19.75 -9.16
N LEU A 148 -1.08 -19.44 -8.50
CA LEU A 148 -1.11 -18.48 -7.40
C LEU A 148 -0.20 -18.91 -6.24
N TYR A 149 -0.31 -20.17 -5.80
CA TYR A 149 0.56 -20.71 -4.76
C TYR A 149 2.04 -20.66 -5.14
N THR A 150 2.38 -20.96 -6.39
CA THR A 150 3.76 -20.86 -6.88
C THR A 150 4.22 -19.41 -6.95
N ALA A 151 3.36 -18.47 -7.33
CA ALA A 151 3.68 -17.05 -7.34
C ALA A 151 3.92 -16.52 -5.91
N VAL A 152 3.11 -16.93 -4.93
CA VAL A 152 3.32 -16.60 -3.51
C VAL A 152 4.63 -17.18 -3.00
N LEU A 153 5.00 -18.40 -3.39
CA LEU A 153 6.32 -18.96 -3.05
C LEU A 153 7.48 -18.11 -3.62
N LEU A 154 7.29 -17.51 -4.79
CA LEU A 154 8.39 -16.91 -5.56
C LEU A 154 8.47 -15.39 -5.54
N HIS A 155 7.46 -14.68 -5.03
CA HIS A 155 7.36 -13.22 -5.12
C HIS A 155 8.63 -12.50 -4.60
N ASP A 156 9.21 -13.03 -3.51
CA ASP A 156 10.39 -12.47 -2.84
C ASP A 156 11.67 -13.32 -2.94
N ILE A 157 11.66 -14.38 -3.75
CA ILE A 157 12.73 -15.41 -3.80
C ILE A 157 14.13 -14.89 -4.19
N ALA A 158 14.18 -13.68 -4.76
CA ALA A 158 15.39 -13.04 -5.23
C ALA A 158 15.84 -11.85 -4.38
N LYS A 159 15.24 -11.62 -3.21
CA LYS A 159 15.70 -10.57 -2.28
C LYS A 159 17.18 -10.75 -1.91
N GLY A 160 17.92 -9.64 -1.84
CA GLY A 160 19.36 -9.60 -1.52
C GLY A 160 20.32 -10.03 -2.64
N ARG A 161 19.85 -10.28 -3.86
CA ARG A 161 20.72 -10.63 -5.00
C ARG A 161 21.37 -9.43 -5.72
N GLY A 162 21.04 -8.21 -5.30
CA GLY A 162 21.41 -6.96 -5.99
C GLY A 162 20.55 -6.72 -7.23
N GLY A 163 20.15 -5.47 -7.48
CA GLY A 163 19.17 -5.14 -8.54
C GLY A 163 17.71 -5.35 -8.10
N ASP A 164 16.80 -5.33 -9.07
CA ASP A 164 15.36 -5.49 -8.84
C ASP A 164 14.98 -6.96 -8.59
N HIS A 165 14.60 -7.27 -7.35
CA HIS A 165 14.23 -8.62 -6.94
C HIS A 165 12.99 -9.15 -7.67
N SER A 166 12.06 -8.29 -8.10
CA SER A 166 10.87 -8.72 -8.84
C SER A 166 11.27 -9.24 -10.22
N VAL A 167 12.21 -8.57 -10.89
CA VAL A 167 12.74 -9.00 -12.19
C VAL A 167 13.52 -10.30 -12.05
N LEU A 168 14.45 -10.37 -11.09
CA LEU A 168 15.25 -11.57 -10.85
C LEU A 168 14.39 -12.76 -10.39
N GLY A 169 13.36 -12.53 -9.58
CA GLY A 169 12.39 -13.54 -9.16
C GLY A 169 11.60 -14.10 -10.34
N ALA A 170 11.21 -13.24 -11.28
CA ALA A 170 10.53 -13.64 -12.50
C ALA A 170 11.40 -14.55 -13.39
N GLU A 171 12.71 -14.29 -13.46
CA GLU A 171 13.67 -15.16 -14.16
C GLU A 171 13.86 -16.51 -13.46
N VAL A 172 13.82 -16.53 -12.11
CA VAL A 172 13.81 -17.79 -11.34
C VAL A 172 12.57 -18.59 -11.66
N ALA A 173 11.39 -17.95 -11.73
CA ALA A 173 10.14 -18.60 -12.07
C ALA A 173 10.17 -19.29 -13.44
N LEU A 174 10.74 -18.65 -14.47
CA LEU A 174 10.87 -19.24 -15.81
C LEU A 174 11.67 -20.55 -15.84
N LYS A 175 12.60 -20.73 -14.90
CA LYS A 175 13.42 -21.96 -14.79
C LYS A 175 12.79 -22.99 -13.86
N LEU A 176 12.18 -22.54 -12.77
CA LEU A 176 11.68 -23.39 -11.70
C LEU A 176 10.29 -23.97 -12.02
N CYS A 177 9.39 -23.21 -12.62
CA CYS A 177 8.02 -23.65 -12.89
C CYS A 177 7.96 -24.88 -13.83
N PRO A 178 8.73 -24.97 -14.93
CA PRO A 178 8.74 -26.16 -15.77
C PRO A 178 9.25 -27.40 -15.01
N ARG A 179 10.26 -27.23 -14.14
CA ARG A 179 10.77 -28.30 -13.26
C ARG A 179 9.68 -28.81 -12.32
N LEU A 180 8.82 -27.91 -11.83
CA LEU A 180 7.66 -28.22 -10.97
C LEU A 180 6.45 -28.76 -11.74
N GLY A 181 6.53 -28.90 -13.08
CA GLY A 181 5.46 -29.46 -13.90
C GLY A 181 4.34 -28.47 -14.28
N LEU A 182 4.62 -27.17 -14.25
CA LEU A 182 3.72 -26.14 -14.80
C LEU A 182 3.84 -26.11 -16.32
N SER A 183 2.74 -25.77 -17.00
CA SER A 183 2.76 -25.52 -18.44
C SER A 183 3.54 -24.24 -18.77
N GLU A 184 3.78 -23.98 -20.06
CA GLU A 184 4.34 -22.72 -20.53
C GLU A 184 3.46 -21.52 -20.12
N SER A 185 2.15 -21.60 -20.36
CA SER A 185 1.20 -20.54 -19.99
C SER A 185 1.14 -20.27 -18.49
N GLU A 186 1.22 -21.30 -17.65
CA GLU A 186 1.27 -21.14 -16.20
C GLU A 186 2.62 -20.57 -15.74
N THR A 187 3.71 -21.01 -16.35
CA THR A 187 5.06 -20.50 -16.08
C THR A 187 5.17 -19.00 -16.39
N GLU A 188 4.63 -18.58 -17.54
CA GLU A 188 4.54 -17.18 -17.92
C GLU A 188 3.68 -16.36 -16.93
N LEU A 189 2.55 -16.91 -16.49
CA LEU A 189 1.68 -16.24 -15.53
C LEU A 189 2.34 -16.11 -14.15
N VAL A 190 3.02 -17.15 -13.64
CA VAL A 190 3.81 -17.06 -12.40
C VAL A 190 4.91 -16.02 -12.54
N SER A 191 5.68 -16.06 -13.64
CA SER A 191 6.76 -15.10 -13.89
C SER A 191 6.23 -13.67 -13.93
N TRP A 192 5.09 -13.44 -14.60
CA TRP A 192 4.44 -12.14 -14.65
C TRP A 192 3.94 -11.69 -13.26
N LEU A 193 3.34 -12.56 -12.47
CA LEU A 193 2.86 -12.23 -11.12
C LEU A 193 4.03 -11.85 -10.21
N VAL A 194 5.12 -12.63 -10.22
CA VAL A 194 6.33 -12.34 -9.44
C VAL A 194 6.94 -11.00 -9.86
N ARG A 195 7.03 -10.74 -11.17
CA ARG A 195 7.56 -9.47 -11.69
C ARG A 195 6.73 -8.25 -11.26
N ASN A 196 5.42 -8.43 -11.08
CA ASN A 196 4.48 -7.34 -10.88
C ASN A 196 3.82 -7.34 -9.51
N HIS A 197 4.30 -8.12 -8.54
CA HIS A 197 3.62 -8.32 -7.25
C HIS A 197 3.46 -7.01 -6.46
N LEU A 198 4.37 -6.04 -6.61
CA LEU A 198 4.27 -4.71 -6.00
C LEU A 198 3.33 -3.74 -6.74
N ALA A 199 2.93 -4.05 -7.98
CA ALA A 199 2.25 -3.09 -8.86
C ALA A 199 0.90 -2.65 -8.31
N MET A 200 0.14 -3.57 -7.72
CA MET A 200 -1.18 -3.26 -7.19
C MET A 200 -1.10 -2.41 -5.93
N ALA A 201 -0.25 -2.79 -4.97
CA ALA A 201 -0.03 -1.98 -3.76
C ALA A 201 0.51 -0.58 -4.09
N ALA A 202 1.47 -0.48 -5.01
CA ALA A 202 2.01 0.82 -5.44
C ALA A 202 0.94 1.70 -6.09
N THR A 203 0.06 1.13 -6.92
CA THR A 203 -1.03 1.88 -7.55
C THR A 203 -2.10 2.28 -6.54
N ALA A 204 -2.57 1.32 -5.73
CA ALA A 204 -3.67 1.54 -4.79
C ALA A 204 -3.31 2.53 -3.67
N PHE A 205 -2.07 2.52 -3.18
CA PHE A 205 -1.68 3.30 -2.00
C PHE A 205 -0.97 4.61 -2.34
N LYS A 206 -0.32 4.71 -3.51
CA LYS A 206 0.46 5.90 -3.88
C LYS A 206 -0.13 6.76 -4.98
N ARG A 207 -1.19 6.32 -5.68
CA ARG A 207 -1.76 7.05 -6.82
C ARG A 207 -3.22 7.40 -6.58
N ASP A 208 -3.70 8.42 -7.29
CA ASP A 208 -5.11 8.78 -7.25
C ASP A 208 -5.94 7.87 -8.15
N LEU A 209 -6.72 7.01 -7.50
CA LEU A 209 -7.65 6.09 -8.17
C LEU A 209 -8.79 6.83 -8.88
N SER A 210 -9.01 8.11 -8.55
CA SER A 210 -9.94 8.99 -9.25
C SER A 210 -9.41 9.47 -10.59
N ASP A 211 -8.08 9.56 -10.76
CA ASP A 211 -7.45 9.92 -12.03
C ASP A 211 -7.65 8.76 -13.04
N PRO A 212 -8.33 9.00 -14.17
CA PRO A 212 -8.50 7.98 -15.20
C PRO A 212 -7.17 7.43 -15.73
N GLN A 213 -6.11 8.25 -15.78
CA GLN A 213 -4.80 7.82 -16.28
C GLN A 213 -4.19 6.73 -15.39
N THR A 214 -4.35 6.84 -14.06
CA THR A 214 -3.92 5.81 -13.10
C THR A 214 -4.55 4.45 -13.42
N ILE A 215 -5.86 4.43 -13.69
CA ILE A 215 -6.59 3.19 -13.99
C ILE A 215 -6.17 2.64 -15.36
N GLU A 216 -6.03 3.49 -16.37
CA GLU A 216 -5.58 3.07 -17.71
C GLU A 216 -4.16 2.48 -17.70
N ASP A 217 -3.22 3.12 -16.98
CA ASP A 217 -1.85 2.60 -16.86
C ASP A 217 -1.80 1.26 -16.13
N PHE A 218 -2.58 1.11 -15.06
CA PHE A 218 -2.69 -0.15 -14.33
C PHE A 218 -3.32 -1.25 -15.19
N VAL A 219 -4.42 -0.95 -15.89
CA VAL A 219 -5.08 -1.90 -16.81
C VAL A 219 -4.15 -2.27 -17.96
N GLY A 220 -3.42 -1.31 -18.52
CA GLY A 220 -2.42 -1.52 -19.57
C GLY A 220 -1.28 -2.45 -19.13
N LYS A 221 -0.96 -2.46 -17.83
CA LYS A 221 0.01 -3.39 -17.21
C LYS A 221 -0.59 -4.77 -16.96
N VAL A 222 -1.81 -4.84 -16.40
CA VAL A 222 -2.48 -6.09 -15.99
C VAL A 222 -3.00 -6.89 -17.19
N GLN A 223 -3.56 -6.22 -18.21
CA GLN A 223 -3.98 -6.78 -19.51
C GLN A 223 -5.01 -7.93 -19.49
N GLY A 224 -5.52 -8.36 -18.33
CA GLY A 224 -6.52 -9.44 -18.29
C GLY A 224 -7.07 -9.73 -16.90
N LEU A 225 -8.30 -10.26 -16.86
CA LEU A 225 -9.00 -10.56 -15.61
C LEU A 225 -8.30 -11.61 -14.75
N GLU A 226 -7.71 -12.65 -15.36
CA GLU A 226 -7.00 -13.68 -14.61
C GLU A 226 -5.78 -13.11 -13.88
N ARG A 227 -5.00 -12.26 -14.56
CA ARG A 227 -3.88 -11.52 -13.95
C ARG A 227 -4.36 -10.58 -12.85
N LEU A 228 -5.48 -9.88 -13.06
CA LEU A 228 -6.06 -8.98 -12.06
C LEU A 228 -6.44 -9.73 -10.77
N ARG A 229 -7.17 -10.85 -10.89
CA ARG A 229 -7.60 -11.66 -9.74
C ARG A 229 -6.41 -12.21 -8.97
N GLN A 230 -5.46 -12.85 -9.66
CA GLN A 230 -4.30 -13.46 -8.99
C GLN A 230 -3.38 -12.41 -8.36
N LEU A 231 -3.14 -11.27 -9.03
CA LEU A 231 -2.34 -10.18 -8.47
C LEU A 231 -3.02 -9.59 -7.22
N THR A 232 -4.34 -9.47 -7.23
CA THR A 232 -5.11 -8.97 -6.08
C THR A 232 -4.96 -9.87 -4.86
N ILE A 233 -5.10 -11.18 -5.05
CA ILE A 233 -4.97 -12.13 -3.96
C ILE A 233 -3.52 -12.19 -3.46
N LEU A 234 -2.53 -12.25 -4.37
CA LEU A 234 -1.11 -12.21 -4.02
C LEU A 234 -0.78 -10.97 -3.19
N THR A 235 -1.22 -9.78 -3.63
CA THR A 235 -0.99 -8.51 -2.93
C THR A 235 -1.61 -8.50 -1.54
N ALA A 236 -2.85 -8.98 -1.41
CA ALA A 236 -3.54 -9.01 -0.13
C ALA A 236 -2.85 -9.96 0.88
N VAL A 237 -2.40 -11.11 0.39
CA VAL A 237 -1.69 -12.12 1.18
C VAL A 237 -0.32 -11.60 1.63
N ASP A 238 0.45 -11.01 0.72
CA ASP A 238 1.77 -10.43 0.98
C ASP A 238 1.67 -9.37 2.10
N ILE A 239 0.84 -8.34 1.92
CA ILE A 239 0.66 -7.25 2.91
C ILE A 239 0.27 -7.79 4.28
N ARG A 240 -0.60 -8.81 4.34
CA ARG A 240 -1.05 -9.40 5.61
C ARG A 240 0.01 -10.30 6.26
N ALA A 241 0.88 -10.92 5.46
CA ALA A 241 1.97 -11.76 5.94
C ALA A 241 3.16 -10.95 6.50
N VAL A 242 3.28 -9.66 6.18
CA VAL A 242 4.32 -8.76 6.69
C VAL A 242 4.32 -8.67 8.24
N GLY A 243 3.15 -8.53 8.87
CA GLY A 243 3.05 -8.41 10.32
C GLY A 243 1.69 -7.93 10.85
N PRO A 244 1.48 -8.00 12.19
CA PRO A 244 0.27 -7.48 12.82
C PRO A 244 0.13 -5.96 12.61
N GLY A 245 -1.11 -5.49 12.43
CA GLY A 245 -1.42 -4.06 12.24
C GLY A 245 -1.12 -3.50 10.84
N VAL A 246 -0.41 -4.25 9.97
CA VAL A 246 -0.09 -3.79 8.62
C VAL A 246 -1.32 -3.79 7.71
N TRP A 247 -2.14 -4.84 7.77
CA TRP A 247 -3.42 -4.92 7.06
C TRP A 247 -4.54 -4.28 7.89
N ASN A 248 -5.27 -3.34 7.29
CA ASN A 248 -6.46 -2.70 7.87
C ASN A 248 -7.58 -2.58 6.82
N SER A 249 -8.79 -2.22 7.26
CA SER A 249 -9.96 -2.10 6.39
C SER A 249 -9.75 -1.11 5.24
N TRP A 250 -9.08 0.01 5.52
CA TRP A 250 -8.71 1.03 4.53
C TRP A 250 -7.89 0.46 3.36
N LYS A 251 -6.79 -0.24 3.64
CA LYS A 251 -5.97 -0.87 2.60
C LYS A 251 -6.76 -1.91 1.80
N GLY A 252 -7.58 -2.70 2.49
CA GLY A 252 -8.47 -3.67 1.83
C GLY A 252 -9.45 -3.02 0.86
N GLN A 253 -9.98 -1.85 1.21
CA GLN A 253 -10.86 -1.11 0.33
C GLN A 253 -10.12 -0.45 -0.84
N LEU A 254 -8.97 0.19 -0.64
CA LEU A 254 -8.20 0.77 -1.75
C LEU A 254 -7.84 -0.29 -2.81
N LEU A 255 -7.45 -1.48 -2.37
CA LEU A 255 -7.25 -2.61 -3.28
C LEU A 255 -8.55 -3.03 -3.97
N GLY A 256 -9.68 -3.00 -3.27
CA GLY A 256 -11.00 -3.27 -3.82
C GLY A 256 -11.45 -2.25 -4.87
N ASP A 257 -11.29 -0.96 -4.59
CA ASP A 257 -11.63 0.14 -5.50
C ASP A 257 -10.81 0.05 -6.79
N LEU A 258 -9.50 -0.21 -6.68
CA LEU A 258 -8.64 -0.43 -7.84
C LEU A 258 -9.07 -1.66 -8.63
N TYR A 259 -9.39 -2.77 -7.93
CA TYR A 259 -9.89 -3.98 -8.59
C TYR A 259 -11.18 -3.70 -9.36
N ASP A 260 -12.18 -3.09 -8.74
CA ASP A 260 -13.50 -2.89 -9.36
C ASP A 260 -13.40 -1.98 -10.59
N ARG A 261 -12.64 -0.88 -10.49
CA ARG A 261 -12.39 0.03 -11.62
C ARG A 261 -11.61 -0.65 -12.74
N ALA A 262 -10.59 -1.46 -12.41
CA ALA A 262 -9.81 -2.19 -13.40
C ALA A 262 -10.63 -3.31 -14.06
N GLU A 263 -11.44 -4.03 -13.30
CA GLU A 263 -12.32 -5.09 -13.79
C GLU A 263 -13.38 -4.52 -14.74
N GLU A 264 -14.02 -3.41 -14.37
CA GLU A 264 -14.97 -2.70 -15.22
C GLU A 264 -14.33 -2.31 -16.55
N ARG A 265 -13.13 -1.72 -16.50
CA ARG A 265 -12.38 -1.31 -17.70
C ARG A 265 -11.98 -2.50 -18.58
N LEU A 266 -11.53 -3.60 -17.98
CA LEU A 266 -11.16 -4.81 -18.71
C LEU A 266 -12.38 -5.49 -19.37
N ARG A 267 -13.57 -5.43 -18.75
CA ARG A 267 -14.81 -6.00 -19.29
C ARG A 267 -15.43 -5.16 -20.41
N LEU A 268 -15.52 -3.84 -20.21
CA LEU A 268 -16.20 -2.93 -21.13
C LEU A 268 -15.30 -2.46 -22.29
N GLY A 269 -13.99 -2.73 -22.20
CA GLY A 269 -12.99 -2.21 -23.13
C GLY A 269 -12.89 -0.68 -23.08
N HIS A 270 -12.33 -0.07 -24.13
CA HIS A 270 -12.26 1.40 -24.27
C HIS A 270 -13.62 2.06 -24.55
N LYS A 271 -14.75 1.53 -24.07
CA LYS A 271 -15.96 2.35 -23.91
C LYS A 271 -15.69 3.36 -22.80
N SER A 272 -14.87 4.36 -23.10
CA SER A 272 -14.74 5.54 -22.27
C SER A 272 -16.07 6.27 -22.39
N HIS A 273 -16.91 6.13 -21.37
CA HIS A 273 -17.93 7.14 -21.16
C HIS A 273 -17.20 8.49 -21.10
N GLY A 274 -17.62 9.43 -21.94
CA GLY A 274 -17.01 10.74 -22.01
C GLY A 274 -17.02 11.39 -20.62
N ARG A 275 -16.14 12.39 -20.40
CA ARG A 275 -16.11 13.17 -19.14
C ARG A 275 -17.52 13.60 -18.73
N THR A 276 -18.31 14.06 -19.71
CA THR A 276 -19.70 14.49 -19.56
C THR A 276 -20.63 13.39 -19.07
N GLU A 277 -20.55 12.17 -19.63
CA GLU A 277 -21.40 11.05 -19.24
C GLU A 277 -21.09 10.56 -17.81
N ARG A 278 -19.81 10.56 -17.43
CA ARG A 278 -19.40 10.21 -16.04
C ARG A 278 -19.96 11.22 -15.04
N VAL A 279 -19.85 12.51 -15.34
CA VAL A 279 -20.42 13.58 -14.50
C VAL A 279 -21.94 13.46 -14.43
N ALA A 280 -22.61 13.18 -15.55
CA ALA A 280 -24.06 12.99 -15.58
C ALA A 280 -24.50 11.77 -14.74
N GLY A 281 -23.80 10.64 -14.86
CA GLY A 281 -24.06 9.44 -14.06
C GLY A 281 -23.90 9.70 -12.56
N LYS A 282 -22.85 10.43 -12.16
CA LYS A 282 -22.65 10.84 -10.76
C LYS A 282 -23.72 11.77 -10.26
N LYS A 283 -24.11 12.79 -11.05
CA LYS A 283 -25.21 13.70 -10.69
C LYS A 283 -26.51 12.92 -10.45
N ALA A 284 -26.84 11.95 -11.30
CA ALA A 284 -28.02 11.12 -11.14
C ALA A 284 -27.96 10.21 -9.90
N ALA A 285 -26.79 9.70 -9.54
CA ALA A 285 -26.59 8.93 -8.31
C ALA A 285 -26.70 9.82 -7.05
N VAL A 286 -26.09 11.00 -7.08
CA VAL A 286 -26.15 11.99 -6.00
C VAL A 286 -27.57 12.50 -5.78
N GLU A 287 -28.33 12.75 -6.85
CA GLU A 287 -29.73 13.15 -6.77
C GLU A 287 -30.56 12.16 -5.95
N LYS A 288 -30.36 10.85 -6.19
CA LYS A 288 -31.01 9.78 -5.42
C LYS A 288 -30.61 9.80 -3.95
N LEU A 289 -29.35 10.06 -3.64
CA LEU A 289 -28.84 10.14 -2.26
C LEU A 289 -29.35 11.38 -1.52
N LEU A 290 -29.49 12.51 -2.22
CA LEU A 290 -30.00 13.75 -1.64
C LEU A 290 -31.48 13.65 -1.23
N GLY A 291 -32.28 12.80 -1.90
CA GLY A 291 -33.68 12.60 -1.59
C GLY A 291 -34.47 13.92 -1.60
N GLN A 292 -35.03 14.32 -0.47
CA GLN A 292 -35.75 15.60 -0.33
C GLN A 292 -34.88 16.84 -0.61
N ASN A 293 -33.56 16.72 -0.50
CA ASN A 293 -32.61 17.80 -0.79
C ASN A 293 -32.18 17.83 -2.26
N ALA A 294 -32.74 16.98 -3.14
CA ALA A 294 -32.40 16.94 -4.56
C ALA A 294 -32.43 18.31 -5.27
N PRO A 295 -33.34 19.27 -4.95
CA PRO A 295 -33.31 20.60 -5.54
C PRO A 295 -32.00 21.39 -5.30
N LEU A 296 -31.22 21.03 -4.27
CA LEU A 296 -29.91 21.65 -4.03
C LEU A 296 -28.89 21.32 -5.12
N LEU A 297 -29.13 20.30 -5.95
CA LEU A 297 -28.26 19.96 -7.07
C LEU A 297 -28.19 21.07 -8.12
N GLU A 298 -29.31 21.79 -8.34
CA GLU A 298 -29.36 22.92 -9.29
C GLU A 298 -28.64 24.15 -8.73
N THR A 299 -28.69 24.38 -7.41
CA THR A 299 -28.15 25.58 -6.77
C THR A 299 -26.71 25.41 -6.28
N MET A 300 -26.44 24.39 -5.46
CA MET A 300 -25.10 24.09 -4.94
C MET A 300 -24.31 23.23 -5.92
N GLY A 301 -24.94 22.23 -6.52
CA GLY A 301 -24.27 21.31 -7.46
C GLY A 301 -23.73 21.99 -8.72
N SER A 302 -24.37 23.08 -9.17
CA SER A 302 -23.90 23.89 -10.31
C SER A 302 -22.63 24.69 -10.03
N LYS A 303 -22.28 24.90 -8.76
CA LYS A 303 -21.03 25.57 -8.35
C LYS A 303 -19.81 24.65 -8.41
N LEU A 304 -20.03 23.33 -8.38
CA LEU A 304 -19.00 22.30 -8.38
C LEU A 304 -18.53 22.01 -9.79
N ASP A 305 -17.22 22.02 -10.01
CA ASP A 305 -16.62 21.76 -11.31
C ASP A 305 -16.62 20.26 -11.67
N ASP A 306 -16.39 19.94 -12.94
CA ASP A 306 -16.37 18.54 -13.37
C ASP A 306 -15.23 17.73 -12.70
N SER A 307 -14.15 18.41 -12.26
CA SER A 307 -13.04 17.77 -11.54
C SER A 307 -13.54 17.17 -10.23
N TYR A 308 -14.28 17.98 -9.46
CA TYR A 308 -14.90 17.61 -8.19
C TYR A 308 -15.86 16.44 -8.38
N TRP A 309 -16.77 16.56 -9.37
CA TRP A 309 -17.70 15.48 -9.69
C TRP A 309 -16.95 14.18 -9.96
N ILE A 310 -15.86 14.19 -10.72
CA ILE A 310 -15.11 12.96 -11.04
C ILE A 310 -14.34 12.42 -9.84
N ALA A 311 -13.71 13.31 -9.06
CA ALA A 311 -12.82 12.93 -7.97
C ALA A 311 -13.56 12.35 -6.77
N GLU A 312 -14.70 12.94 -6.39
CA GLU A 312 -15.35 12.66 -5.11
C GLU A 312 -16.37 11.52 -5.17
N PRO A 313 -16.43 10.62 -4.18
CA PRO A 313 -17.50 9.65 -4.02
C PRO A 313 -18.90 10.30 -3.98
N GLU A 314 -19.92 9.62 -4.50
CA GLU A 314 -21.28 10.15 -4.64
C GLU A 314 -21.91 10.51 -3.28
N ASP A 315 -21.64 9.73 -2.24
CA ASP A 315 -22.09 9.99 -0.87
C ASP A 315 -21.42 11.25 -0.27
N ILE A 316 -20.12 11.44 -0.47
CA ILE A 316 -19.41 12.66 -0.06
C ILE A 316 -19.95 13.88 -0.82
N ILE A 317 -20.22 13.76 -2.13
CA ILE A 317 -20.79 14.87 -2.90
C ILE A 317 -22.16 15.27 -2.34
N ALA A 318 -23.03 14.30 -2.03
CA ALA A 318 -24.34 14.56 -1.45
C ALA A 318 -24.23 15.27 -0.09
N LEU A 319 -23.31 14.81 0.77
CA LEU A 319 -23.01 15.44 2.06
C LEU A 319 -22.54 16.89 1.89
N ASN A 320 -21.57 17.12 0.99
CA ASN A 320 -20.99 18.44 0.77
C ASN A 320 -22.02 19.42 0.22
N ILE A 321 -22.91 18.99 -0.68
CA ILE A 321 -24.02 19.83 -1.19
C ILE A 321 -24.91 20.33 -0.04
N VAL A 322 -25.27 19.45 0.90
CA VAL A 322 -26.08 19.81 2.07
C VAL A 322 -25.31 20.76 3.00
N GLN A 323 -24.01 20.49 3.22
CA GLN A 323 -23.16 21.33 4.06
C GLN A 323 -22.96 22.72 3.45
N MET A 324 -22.77 22.83 2.13
CA MET A 324 -22.65 24.09 1.40
C MET A 324 -23.90 24.96 1.56
N ASP A 325 -25.09 24.36 1.40
CA ASP A 325 -26.36 25.06 1.61
C ASP A 325 -26.51 25.56 3.05
N ALA A 326 -26.20 24.69 4.03
CA ALA A 326 -26.27 25.05 5.45
C ALA A 326 -25.32 26.21 5.79
N ALA A 327 -24.07 26.15 5.31
CA ALA A 327 -23.08 27.21 5.51
C ALA A 327 -23.53 28.53 4.87
N LEU A 328 -24.14 28.48 3.69
CA LEU A 328 -24.67 29.67 3.01
C LEU A 328 -25.83 30.30 3.80
N ARG A 329 -26.80 29.48 4.25
CA ARG A 329 -27.95 29.96 5.04
C ARG A 329 -27.53 30.60 6.37
N LEU A 330 -26.51 30.04 7.01
CA LEU A 330 -25.97 30.56 8.27
C LEU A 330 -24.98 31.72 8.08
N LYS A 331 -24.64 32.08 6.84
CA LYS A 331 -23.57 33.03 6.51
C LYS A 331 -22.24 32.67 7.17
N ASP A 332 -21.97 31.36 7.26
CA ASP A 332 -20.81 30.84 7.94
C ASP A 332 -19.57 30.96 7.03
N ALA A 333 -18.56 31.67 7.51
CA ALA A 333 -17.32 31.87 6.77
C ALA A 333 -16.46 30.60 6.73
N LEU A 334 -16.69 29.71 7.71
CA LEU A 334 -15.98 28.44 7.89
C LEU A 334 -16.93 27.37 8.42
N SER A 335 -17.23 26.38 7.59
CA SER A 335 -17.96 25.18 8.00
C SER A 335 -17.03 23.99 8.06
N ILE A 336 -17.01 23.30 9.21
CA ILE A 336 -16.23 22.07 9.40
C ILE A 336 -17.18 20.98 9.87
N HIS A 337 -17.20 19.89 9.11
CA HIS A 337 -17.94 18.67 9.40
C HIS A 337 -16.95 17.53 9.64
N CYS A 338 -17.23 16.71 10.66
CA CYS A 338 -16.41 15.55 11.01
C CYS A 338 -17.34 14.38 11.31
N GLU A 339 -17.17 13.24 10.64
CA GLU A 339 -17.93 12.04 10.94
C GLU A 339 -17.12 10.75 10.72
N TYR A 340 -17.51 9.68 11.42
CA TYR A 340 -16.98 8.36 11.14
C TYR A 340 -17.51 7.89 9.78
N TYR A 341 -16.61 7.70 8.82
CA TYR A 341 -16.96 7.22 7.50
C TYR A 341 -16.71 5.73 7.41
N GLU A 342 -17.76 4.95 7.70
CA GLU A 342 -17.70 3.49 7.79
C GLU A 342 -17.21 2.84 6.49
N ALA A 343 -17.70 3.32 5.34
CA ALA A 343 -17.31 2.78 4.05
C ALA A 343 -15.79 2.87 3.83
N ARG A 344 -15.12 3.88 4.41
CA ARG A 344 -13.66 4.09 4.32
C ARG A 344 -12.84 3.60 5.50
N GLY A 345 -13.47 3.15 6.59
CA GLY A 345 -12.77 2.80 7.82
C GLY A 345 -11.93 3.95 8.40
N ALA A 346 -12.34 5.19 8.14
CA ALA A 346 -11.63 6.41 8.49
C ALA A 346 -12.63 7.46 9.02
N THR A 347 -12.13 8.59 9.51
CA THR A 347 -12.94 9.77 9.82
C THR A 347 -12.91 10.71 8.63
N LEU A 348 -14.07 11.04 8.08
CA LEU A 348 -14.21 12.10 7.08
C LEU A 348 -14.19 13.45 7.79
N VAL A 349 -13.35 14.35 7.31
CA VAL A 349 -13.34 15.76 7.70
C VAL A 349 -13.55 16.61 6.45
N THR A 350 -14.64 17.37 6.41
CA THR A 350 -14.97 18.27 5.30
C THR A 350 -14.90 19.71 5.76
N VAL A 351 -14.06 20.50 5.09
CA VAL A 351 -13.85 21.92 5.37
C VAL A 351 -14.35 22.75 4.20
N ILE A 352 -15.33 23.62 4.46
CA ILE A 352 -15.87 24.56 3.47
C ILE A 352 -15.61 25.98 3.94
N SER A 353 -14.85 26.75 3.18
CA SER A 353 -14.51 28.14 3.51
C SER A 353 -14.23 28.98 2.27
N THR A 354 -13.91 30.26 2.43
CA THR A 354 -13.38 31.05 1.31
C THR A 354 -12.00 30.54 0.96
N ASP A 355 -11.75 30.26 -0.32
CA ASP A 355 -10.43 29.77 -0.72
C ASP A 355 -9.39 30.88 -0.61
N HIS A 356 -8.30 30.58 0.09
CA HIS A 356 -7.19 31.51 0.24
C HIS A 356 -5.87 30.75 0.32
N PRO A 357 -4.76 31.35 -0.17
CA PRO A 357 -3.49 30.65 -0.24
C PRO A 357 -3.03 30.16 1.15
N GLY A 358 -2.58 28.90 1.22
CA GLY A 358 -2.10 28.28 2.45
C GLY A 358 -3.17 27.60 3.32
N LEU A 359 -4.42 27.50 2.85
CA LEU A 359 -5.50 26.83 3.57
C LEU A 359 -5.13 25.38 3.95
N PHE A 360 -4.64 24.59 2.99
CA PHE A 360 -4.32 23.17 3.18
C PHE A 360 -3.34 22.93 4.33
N TYR A 361 -2.18 23.60 4.36
CA TYR A 361 -1.17 23.30 5.37
C TYR A 361 -1.70 23.67 6.77
N ARG A 362 -2.55 24.70 6.89
CA ARG A 362 -3.19 25.07 8.17
C ARG A 362 -4.18 24.00 8.63
N ILE A 363 -5.00 23.46 7.72
CA ILE A 363 -5.90 22.34 8.03
C ILE A 363 -5.09 21.12 8.46
N ALA A 364 -4.05 20.74 7.71
CA ALA A 364 -3.18 19.63 8.04
C ALA A 364 -2.53 19.80 9.43
N GLY A 365 -2.11 21.03 9.76
CA GLY A 365 -1.61 21.37 11.10
C GLY A 365 -2.68 21.21 12.19
N GLY A 366 -3.89 21.70 11.96
CA GLY A 366 -5.02 21.54 12.89
C GLY A 366 -5.40 20.09 13.14
N ILE A 367 -5.44 19.26 12.09
CA ILE A 367 -5.69 17.81 12.22
C ILE A 367 -4.58 17.13 13.03
N HIS A 368 -3.32 17.46 12.75
CA HIS A 368 -2.18 16.92 13.52
C HIS A 368 -2.22 17.33 15.00
N LEU A 369 -2.58 18.57 15.31
CA LEU A 369 -2.75 19.05 16.69
C LEU A 369 -3.92 18.36 17.41
N ALA A 370 -4.94 17.91 16.70
CA ALA A 370 -6.00 17.06 17.25
C ALA A 370 -5.59 15.59 17.41
N GLY A 371 -4.39 15.20 16.95
CA GLY A 371 -3.85 13.85 17.00
C GLY A 371 -4.24 12.97 15.83
N GLY A 372 -4.77 13.56 14.76
CA GLY A 372 -5.07 12.87 13.52
C GLY A 372 -3.87 12.79 12.60
N ASN A 373 -3.83 11.72 11.82
CA ASN A 373 -3.01 11.54 10.64
C ASN A 373 -3.92 11.55 9.42
N ILE A 374 -3.54 12.31 8.38
CA ILE A 374 -4.27 12.35 7.11
C ILE A 374 -3.76 11.19 6.25
N ILE A 375 -4.67 10.40 5.68
CA ILE A 375 -4.34 9.30 4.77
C ILE A 375 -4.70 9.62 3.30
N ASP A 376 -5.69 10.48 3.10
CA ASP A 376 -6.16 10.95 1.79
C ASP A 376 -6.68 12.38 1.94
N ALA A 377 -6.40 13.24 0.97
CA ALA A 377 -6.95 14.59 0.90
C ALA A 377 -7.29 14.98 -0.53
N ARG A 378 -8.47 15.58 -0.71
CA ARG A 378 -9.01 16.05 -1.99
C ARG A 378 -9.41 17.51 -1.84
N ILE A 379 -8.79 18.36 -2.65
CA ILE A 379 -8.80 19.82 -2.50
C ILE A 379 -9.44 20.42 -3.74
N HIS A 380 -10.51 21.17 -3.52
CA HIS A 380 -11.35 21.64 -4.61
C HIS A 380 -11.80 23.07 -4.38
N THR A 381 -11.63 23.90 -5.40
CA THR A 381 -12.16 25.27 -5.44
C THR A 381 -13.41 25.29 -6.32
N THR A 382 -14.52 25.76 -5.77
CA THR A 382 -15.78 25.95 -6.49
C THR A 382 -15.69 27.11 -7.48
N ARG A 383 -16.63 27.17 -8.44
CA ARG A 383 -16.72 28.29 -9.40
C ARG A 383 -16.94 29.65 -8.74
N ASP A 384 -17.50 29.69 -7.53
CA ASP A 384 -17.69 30.90 -6.73
C ASP A 384 -16.56 31.16 -5.71
N GLY A 385 -15.41 30.49 -5.85
CA GLY A 385 -14.18 30.80 -5.08
C GLY A 385 -14.18 30.27 -3.64
N ARG A 386 -14.96 29.24 -3.34
CA ARG A 386 -14.94 28.56 -2.04
C ARG A 386 -14.11 27.29 -2.11
N ALA A 387 -13.36 27.00 -1.06
CA ALA A 387 -12.73 25.70 -0.88
C ALA A 387 -13.77 24.69 -0.37
N VAL A 388 -13.70 23.47 -0.88
CA VAL A 388 -14.47 22.29 -0.46
C VAL A 388 -13.46 21.15 -0.33
N ASP A 389 -12.82 21.08 0.82
CA ASP A 389 -11.69 20.18 1.05
C ASP A 389 -12.14 18.98 1.89
N ASN A 390 -11.91 17.78 1.39
CA ASN A 390 -12.24 16.52 2.06
C ASN A 390 -10.95 15.81 2.48
N PHE A 391 -10.91 15.37 3.74
CA PHE A 391 -9.78 14.64 4.32
C PHE A 391 -10.27 13.34 4.94
N LEU A 392 -9.54 12.25 4.69
CA LEU A 392 -9.67 11.02 5.47
C LEU A 392 -8.60 11.01 6.55
N VAL A 393 -9.04 10.84 7.79
CA VAL A 393 -8.22 10.98 8.98
C VAL A 393 -8.31 9.73 9.85
N GLN A 394 -7.18 9.29 10.37
CA GLN A 394 -7.05 8.21 11.36
C GLN A 394 -6.20 8.66 12.55
N ASP A 395 -6.25 7.93 13.65
CA ASP A 395 -5.27 8.08 14.73
C ASP A 395 -3.93 7.43 14.35
N PRO A 396 -2.85 7.62 15.14
CA PRO A 396 -1.55 7.00 14.85
C PRO A 396 -1.53 5.46 14.90
N LEU A 397 -2.58 4.83 15.42
CA LEU A 397 -2.75 3.38 15.45
C LEU A 397 -3.56 2.86 14.24
N GLY A 398 -3.97 3.76 13.33
CA GLY A 398 -4.77 3.42 12.14
C GLY A 398 -6.26 3.25 12.42
N ASN A 399 -6.76 3.68 13.58
CA ASN A 399 -8.18 3.64 13.91
C ASN A 399 -8.87 4.97 13.54
N PRO A 400 -10.14 4.95 13.14
CA PRO A 400 -10.91 6.17 12.97
C PRO A 400 -11.28 6.82 14.31
N PHE A 401 -11.44 8.14 14.31
CA PHE A 401 -12.14 8.87 15.35
C PHE A 401 -13.65 8.64 15.20
N ARG A 402 -14.29 8.11 16.25
CA ARG A 402 -15.71 7.73 16.23
C ARG A 402 -16.54 8.49 17.26
N GLU A 403 -15.93 8.84 18.39
CA GLU A 403 -16.66 9.38 19.53
C GLU A 403 -16.87 10.89 19.39
N ALA A 404 -18.01 11.40 19.84
CA ALA A 404 -18.35 12.82 19.74
C ALA A 404 -17.26 13.77 20.31
N PRO A 405 -16.60 13.48 21.45
CA PRO A 405 -15.51 14.32 21.95
C PRO A 405 -14.28 14.34 21.02
N GLN A 406 -13.98 13.23 20.36
CA GLN A 406 -12.86 13.13 19.42
C GLN A 406 -13.14 13.96 18.16
N LEU A 407 -14.35 13.83 17.61
CA LEU A 407 -14.80 14.59 16.44
C LEU A 407 -14.87 16.09 16.75
N ALA A 408 -15.35 16.47 17.93
CA ALA A 408 -15.36 17.85 18.39
C ALA A 408 -13.94 18.42 18.52
N ARG A 409 -12.99 17.63 19.05
CA ARG A 409 -11.57 18.03 19.15
C ARG A 409 -10.96 18.31 17.77
N LEU A 410 -11.21 17.45 16.78
CA LEU A 410 -10.79 17.68 15.40
C LEU A 410 -11.34 19.02 14.88
N LYS A 411 -12.66 19.22 15.01
CA LYS A 411 -13.34 20.43 14.55
C LYS A 411 -12.76 21.71 15.17
N THR A 412 -12.61 21.74 16.50
CA THR A 412 -12.06 22.91 17.21
C THR A 412 -10.62 23.19 16.82
N SER A 413 -9.77 22.16 16.75
CA SER A 413 -8.36 22.32 16.40
C SER A 413 -8.15 22.87 14.98
N ILE A 414 -8.95 22.43 14.01
CA ILE A 414 -8.94 22.96 12.65
C ILE A 414 -9.41 24.43 12.64
N ALA A 415 -10.51 24.74 13.34
CA ALA A 415 -11.03 26.10 13.42
C ALA A 415 -9.99 27.07 14.02
N ASP A 416 -9.28 26.66 15.07
CA ASP A 416 -8.27 27.48 15.72
C ASP A 416 -7.01 27.67 14.86
N ALA A 417 -6.59 26.63 14.14
CA ALA A 417 -5.50 26.73 13.16
C ALA A 417 -5.83 27.70 12.01
N LEU A 418 -7.07 27.69 11.53
CA LEU A 418 -7.53 28.58 10.45
C LEU A 418 -7.71 30.02 10.91
N ALA A 419 -8.18 30.23 12.14
CA ALA A 419 -8.32 31.54 12.75
C ALA A 419 -6.99 32.16 13.22
N ASN A 420 -5.85 31.48 12.98
CA ASN A 420 -4.52 31.86 13.46
C ASN A 420 -4.48 32.10 14.98
N ARG A 421 -5.32 31.38 15.74
CA ARG A 421 -5.41 31.46 17.21
C ARG A 421 -4.31 30.67 17.92
N VAL A 422 -3.55 29.87 17.17
CA VAL A 422 -2.45 29.04 17.66
C VAL A 422 -1.23 29.32 16.80
N GLU A 423 -0.09 29.59 17.42
CA GLU A 423 1.19 29.53 16.72
C GLU A 423 1.46 28.07 16.32
N LEU A 424 1.21 27.76 15.05
CA LEU A 424 1.30 26.42 14.48
C LEU A 424 2.70 25.83 14.67
N VAL A 425 3.77 26.59 14.35
CA VAL A 425 5.15 26.08 14.34
C VAL A 425 5.61 25.60 15.74
N PRO A 426 5.50 26.38 16.83
CA PRO A 426 5.88 25.91 18.17
C PRO A 426 5.00 24.77 18.71
N SER A 427 3.72 24.73 18.32
CA SER A 427 2.78 23.72 18.81
C SER A 427 2.97 22.36 18.15
N LEU A 428 3.32 22.36 16.86
CA LEU A 428 3.63 21.15 16.10
C LEU A 428 4.94 20.49 16.58
N ALA A 429 5.93 21.29 16.97
CA ALA A 429 7.22 20.79 17.48
C ALA A 429 7.11 20.11 18.86
N LYS A 430 6.05 20.38 19.64
CA LYS A 430 5.87 19.87 21.01
C LYS A 430 5.25 18.47 21.08
N ARG A 431 4.77 17.91 19.97
CA ARG A 431 4.08 16.60 19.97
C ARG A 431 5.01 15.51 19.45
N PRO A 432 5.58 14.65 20.32
CA PRO A 432 6.36 13.51 19.86
C PRO A 432 5.47 12.47 19.16
N LEU A 433 6.03 11.75 18.18
CA LEU A 433 5.40 10.53 17.67
C LEU A 433 5.26 9.48 18.78
N ALA A 434 4.25 8.62 18.67
CA ALA A 434 4.04 7.52 19.61
C ALA A 434 5.13 6.44 19.55
N HIS A 435 5.96 6.41 18.50
CA HIS A 435 6.96 5.38 18.26
C HIS A 435 8.35 5.79 18.77
N ARG A 436 8.73 5.28 19.94
CA ARG A 436 9.99 5.56 20.66
C ARG A 436 11.18 4.68 20.29
N ARG A 437 11.09 3.83 19.26
CA ARG A 437 12.19 2.94 18.83
C ARG A 437 12.59 3.27 17.40
N ALA A 438 13.25 4.40 17.19
CA ALA A 438 13.56 4.93 15.85
C ALA A 438 14.96 5.56 15.74
N GLU A 439 15.98 4.92 16.32
CA GLU A 439 17.38 5.38 16.20
C GLU A 439 18.22 4.50 15.24
N ALA A 440 17.66 3.41 14.69
CA ALA A 440 18.47 2.39 14.02
C ALA A 440 18.62 2.54 12.50
N PHE A 441 17.86 3.41 11.83
CA PHE A 441 17.87 3.49 10.36
C PHE A 441 18.01 4.92 9.80
N ASP A 442 19.03 5.15 8.97
CA ASP A 442 19.21 6.40 8.20
C ASP A 442 18.21 6.45 7.03
N VAL A 443 17.10 7.20 7.20
CA VAL A 443 16.12 7.43 6.13
C VAL A 443 16.41 8.77 5.48
N ARG A 444 17.18 8.74 4.39
CA ARG A 444 17.45 9.94 3.60
C ARG A 444 16.20 10.37 2.80
N PRO A 445 15.81 11.65 2.88
CA PRO A 445 14.68 12.14 2.10
C PRO A 445 14.97 12.04 0.60
N ARG A 446 13.93 11.73 -0.18
CA ARG A 446 13.95 11.70 -1.64
C ARG A 446 12.69 12.36 -2.18
N VAL A 447 12.81 13.05 -3.29
CA VAL A 447 11.71 13.70 -3.99
C VAL A 447 11.77 13.26 -5.45
N GLU A 448 10.67 12.75 -5.98
CA GLU A 448 10.56 12.30 -7.36
C GLU A 448 9.39 13.01 -8.06
N PHE A 449 9.60 13.42 -9.30
CA PHE A 449 8.59 14.09 -10.13
C PHE A 449 8.19 13.18 -11.30
N ASP A 450 6.88 12.96 -11.44
CA ASP A 450 6.31 12.12 -12.50
C ASP A 450 5.22 12.90 -13.26
N ASN A 451 5.64 13.58 -14.32
CA ASN A 451 4.74 14.31 -15.22
C ASN A 451 3.96 13.41 -16.20
N LYS A 452 4.24 12.10 -16.21
CA LYS A 452 3.56 11.12 -17.09
C LYS A 452 2.40 10.44 -16.39
N ALA A 453 2.45 10.34 -15.07
CA ALA A 453 1.43 9.72 -14.21
C ALA A 453 0.01 10.25 -14.37
N SER A 454 -0.11 11.56 -14.58
CA SER A 454 -1.39 12.23 -14.79
C SER A 454 -1.34 12.98 -16.10
N ARG A 455 -2.47 13.13 -16.78
CA ARG A 455 -2.55 14.03 -17.95
C ARG A 455 -2.60 15.51 -17.54
N ARG A 456 -3.06 15.81 -16.33
CA ARG A 456 -3.35 17.18 -15.87
C ARG A 456 -2.36 17.69 -14.82
N PHE A 457 -1.88 16.82 -13.95
CA PHE A 457 -1.10 17.23 -12.79
C PHE A 457 0.37 16.81 -12.91
N THR A 458 1.26 17.57 -12.26
CA THR A 458 2.57 17.06 -11.90
C THR A 458 2.41 16.24 -10.62
N VAL A 459 2.86 14.98 -10.66
CA VAL A 459 2.85 14.12 -9.47
C VAL A 459 4.21 14.21 -8.79
N ILE A 460 4.21 14.57 -7.51
CA ILE A 460 5.42 14.66 -6.68
C ILE A 460 5.32 13.58 -5.60
N GLU A 461 6.24 12.62 -5.60
CA GLU A 461 6.39 11.63 -4.53
C GLU A 461 7.52 12.07 -3.59
N VAL A 462 7.20 12.31 -2.33
CA VAL A 462 8.18 12.63 -1.29
C VAL A 462 8.29 11.45 -0.35
N SER A 463 9.50 10.92 -0.20
CA SER A 463 9.80 9.82 0.71
C SER A 463 10.78 10.25 1.78
N ALA A 464 10.37 10.22 3.04
CA ALA A 464 11.16 10.71 4.16
C ALA A 464 10.86 9.95 5.46
N ARG A 465 11.65 10.18 6.50
CA ARG A 465 11.34 9.66 7.85
C ARG A 465 10.00 10.23 8.31
N ASP A 466 9.09 9.36 8.74
CA ASP A 466 7.82 9.78 9.35
C ASP A 466 8.11 10.52 10.66
N ARG A 467 7.49 11.68 10.83
CA ARG A 467 7.76 12.60 11.94
C ARG A 467 6.61 13.57 12.15
N PRO A 468 6.52 14.21 13.33
CA PRO A 468 5.46 15.15 13.62
C PRO A 468 5.39 16.24 12.55
N ALA A 469 4.18 16.50 12.06
CA ALA A 469 3.87 17.53 11.09
C ALA A 469 4.61 17.48 9.74
N LEU A 470 5.12 16.31 9.31
CA LEU A 470 5.77 16.18 7.99
C LEU A 470 4.89 16.70 6.86
N LEU A 471 3.65 16.23 6.75
CA LEU A 471 2.69 16.66 5.73
C LEU A 471 2.45 18.18 5.75
N ASN A 472 2.34 18.78 6.95
CA ASN A 472 2.19 20.22 7.10
C ASN A 472 3.42 20.98 6.57
N ARG A 473 4.63 20.50 6.88
CA ARG A 473 5.89 21.10 6.39
C ARG A 473 6.01 21.00 4.87
N LEU A 474 5.71 19.83 4.30
CA LEU A 474 5.74 19.61 2.86
C LEU A 474 4.73 20.51 2.14
N ALA A 475 3.49 20.55 2.63
CA ALA A 475 2.48 21.41 2.03
C ALA A 475 2.79 22.91 2.17
N ARG A 476 3.41 23.32 3.27
CA ARG A 476 3.90 24.69 3.43
C ARG A 476 5.00 25.00 2.41
N ALA A 477 5.96 24.10 2.20
CA ALA A 477 7.02 24.27 1.21
C ALA A 477 6.47 24.36 -0.22
N MET A 478 5.45 23.55 -0.55
CA MET A 478 4.73 23.65 -1.84
C MET A 478 4.02 24.99 -1.99
N PHE A 479 3.36 25.46 -0.94
CA PHE A 479 2.71 26.77 -0.92
C PHE A 479 3.73 27.91 -1.13
N GLU A 480 4.85 27.89 -0.41
CA GLU A 480 5.93 28.88 -0.56
C GLU A 480 6.57 28.80 -1.96
N ALA A 481 6.56 27.61 -2.58
CA ALA A 481 6.93 27.37 -3.96
C ALA A 481 5.81 27.66 -4.97
N GLN A 482 4.73 28.34 -4.55
CA GLN A 482 3.62 28.78 -5.40
C GLN A 482 2.99 27.63 -6.21
N LEU A 483 2.85 26.46 -5.58
CA LEU A 483 2.14 25.33 -6.16
C LEU A 483 0.72 25.27 -5.62
N LEU A 484 -0.22 24.93 -6.50
CA LEU A 484 -1.59 24.61 -6.13
C LEU A 484 -1.70 23.10 -5.94
N LEU A 485 -2.15 22.69 -4.75
CA LEU A 485 -2.37 21.29 -4.42
C LEU A 485 -3.82 20.89 -4.75
N HIS A 486 -3.99 19.79 -5.47
CA HIS A 486 -5.32 19.25 -5.83
C HIS A 486 -5.65 17.97 -5.06
N SER A 487 -4.66 17.12 -4.79
CA SER A 487 -4.82 15.97 -3.90
C SER A 487 -3.51 15.55 -3.26
N ALA A 488 -3.60 14.91 -2.09
CA ALA A 488 -2.48 14.34 -1.37
C ALA A 488 -2.82 12.95 -0.83
N HIS A 489 -1.95 11.99 -1.10
CA HIS A 489 -2.12 10.59 -0.73
C HIS A 489 -0.95 10.21 0.18
N VAL A 490 -1.25 9.87 1.42
CA VAL A 490 -0.24 9.73 2.47
C VAL A 490 -0.23 8.29 2.95
N THR A 491 0.90 7.61 2.74
CA THR A 491 1.10 6.25 3.22
C THR A 491 2.35 6.17 4.09
N THR A 492 2.14 5.83 5.35
CA THR A 492 3.23 5.47 6.26
C THR A 492 3.50 3.97 6.18
N TYR A 493 4.75 3.63 5.96
CA TYR A 493 5.28 2.31 6.19
C TYR A 493 6.25 2.45 7.37
N GLY A 494 5.98 1.81 8.52
CA GLY A 494 6.83 1.88 9.74
C GLY A 494 7.38 3.28 10.04
N GLU A 495 8.69 3.53 9.88
CA GLU A 495 9.29 4.86 10.12
C GLU A 495 9.46 5.72 8.85
N ARG A 496 8.97 5.29 7.68
CA ARG A 496 9.03 6.06 6.42
C ARG A 496 7.64 6.46 5.96
N ALA A 497 7.46 7.76 5.78
CA ALA A 497 6.32 8.30 5.06
C ALA A 497 6.63 8.34 3.55
N VAL A 498 5.63 8.00 2.75
CA VAL A 498 5.61 8.21 1.31
C VAL A 498 4.35 9.01 1.00
N ASP A 499 4.55 10.29 0.68
CA ASP A 499 3.49 11.24 0.43
C ASP A 499 3.50 11.59 -1.05
N THR A 500 2.40 11.31 -1.75
CA THR A 500 2.21 11.66 -3.15
C THR A 500 1.28 12.85 -3.29
N PHE A 501 1.71 13.88 -4.01
CA PHE A 501 0.97 15.11 -4.22
C PHE A 501 0.68 15.33 -5.70
N TYR A 502 -0.55 15.73 -6.03
CA TYR A 502 -0.94 16.14 -7.37
C TYR A 502 -1.04 17.66 -7.38
N VAL A 503 -0.13 18.30 -8.12
CA VAL A 503 0.03 19.75 -8.11
C VAL A 503 -0.01 20.35 -9.51
N THR A 504 -0.34 21.64 -9.56
CA THR A 504 -0.12 22.54 -10.70
C THR A 504 0.64 23.77 -10.23
N ASP A 505 1.12 24.57 -11.17
CA ASP A 505 1.47 25.96 -10.87
C ASP A 505 0.22 26.83 -10.63
N LEU A 506 0.41 28.13 -10.41
CA LEU A 506 -0.68 29.09 -10.19
C LEU A 506 -1.56 29.32 -11.42
N PHE A 507 -1.10 28.98 -12.62
CA PHE A 507 -1.85 29.08 -13.87
C PHE A 507 -2.64 27.81 -14.18
N GLY A 508 -2.45 26.75 -13.39
CA GLY A 508 -3.11 25.46 -13.56
C GLY A 508 -2.36 24.50 -14.49
N ASP A 509 -1.12 24.82 -14.85
CA ASP A 509 -0.27 24.02 -15.72
C ASP A 509 0.66 23.09 -14.93
N LYS A 510 1.19 22.07 -15.61
CA LYS A 510 2.21 21.18 -15.05
C LYS A 510 3.54 21.90 -14.88
N ILE A 511 4.32 21.44 -13.92
CA ILE A 511 5.70 21.86 -13.68
C ILE A 511 6.62 20.99 -14.54
N ASP A 512 6.99 21.46 -15.73
CA ASP A 512 7.85 20.72 -16.67
C ASP A 512 9.25 21.34 -16.88
N ARG A 513 9.42 22.61 -16.54
CA ARG A 513 10.72 23.30 -16.61
C ARG A 513 11.70 22.75 -15.56
N ALA A 514 12.85 22.27 -16.02
CA ALA A 514 13.89 21.68 -15.17
C ALA A 514 14.35 22.60 -14.02
N GLU A 515 14.52 23.90 -14.27
CA GLU A 515 14.87 24.89 -13.24
C GLU A 515 13.82 24.98 -12.13
N ARG A 516 12.53 24.92 -12.51
CA ARG A 516 11.43 24.97 -11.56
C ARG A 516 11.33 23.68 -10.76
N ILE A 517 11.51 22.54 -11.41
CA ILE A 517 11.57 21.23 -10.74
C ILE A 517 12.67 21.23 -9.69
N ALA A 518 13.90 21.62 -10.04
CA ALA A 518 15.03 21.66 -9.11
C ALA A 518 14.78 22.57 -7.90
N ALA A 519 14.21 23.77 -8.12
CA ALA A 519 13.90 24.71 -7.03
C ALA A 519 12.79 24.18 -6.09
N VAL A 520 11.80 23.45 -6.62
CA VAL A 520 10.78 22.80 -5.79
C VAL A 520 11.38 21.61 -5.04
N GLU A 521 12.22 20.82 -5.71
CA GLU A 521 12.91 19.65 -5.14
C GLU A 521 13.73 20.03 -3.92
N GLU A 522 14.58 21.06 -4.03
CA GLU A 522 15.41 21.59 -2.95
C GLU A 522 14.57 21.96 -1.72
N ARG A 523 13.48 22.72 -1.91
CA ARG A 523 12.59 23.12 -0.82
C ARG A 523 11.88 21.95 -0.15
N LEU A 524 11.49 20.94 -0.93
CA LEU A 524 10.84 19.74 -0.40
C LEU A 524 11.83 18.86 0.35
N LEU A 525 13.07 18.74 -0.13
CA LEU A 525 14.14 18.06 0.57
C LEU A 525 14.44 18.75 1.91
N ASP A 526 14.51 20.07 1.95
CA ASP A 526 14.69 20.83 3.19
C ASP A 526 13.51 20.64 4.15
N ALA A 527 12.28 20.70 3.63
CA ALA A 527 11.07 20.47 4.42
C ALA A 527 10.97 19.04 4.95
N ALA A 528 11.53 18.06 4.24
CA ALA A 528 11.63 16.65 4.64
C ALA A 528 12.81 16.37 5.58
N SER A 529 13.84 17.23 5.59
CA SER A 529 15.08 17.07 6.36
C SER A 529 14.92 17.41 7.85
N GLU A 530 15.76 16.79 8.69
CA GLU A 530 15.72 16.91 10.16
C GLU A 530 16.17 18.26 10.73
N LYS A 531 16.59 19.22 9.90
CA LYS A 531 16.99 20.54 10.41
C LYS A 531 15.80 21.19 11.17
N PRO A 532 16.00 21.55 12.45
CA PRO A 532 15.03 22.34 13.18
C PRO A 532 14.85 23.67 12.45
N ALA A 533 13.60 24.10 12.26
CA ALA A 533 13.30 25.43 11.78
C ALA A 533 13.78 26.44 12.84
N GLY A 534 15.00 26.95 12.70
CA GLY A 534 15.61 27.86 13.68
C GLY A 534 17.12 28.07 13.59
N GLU A 535 17.89 27.18 12.97
CA GLU A 535 19.32 27.42 12.74
C GLU A 535 19.56 27.96 11.33
N SER A 536 19.41 29.27 11.17
CA SER A 536 20.05 29.99 10.07
C SER A 536 21.57 29.90 10.24
N ASP A 537 22.29 29.60 9.18
CA ASP A 537 23.75 29.61 9.11
C ASP A 537 24.35 30.86 9.74
N ALA A 538 24.77 30.74 10.99
CA ALA A 538 25.55 31.76 11.69
C ALA A 538 26.76 31.07 12.32
N LYS A 539 27.91 31.34 11.68
CA LYS A 539 29.30 31.10 12.11
C LYS A 539 29.92 29.76 11.70
N SER A 540 30.41 29.72 10.45
CA SER A 540 31.72 29.12 10.15
C SER A 540 32.71 30.24 9.80
N GLU A 541 33.04 31.08 10.77
CA GLU A 541 34.27 31.86 10.74
C GLU A 541 35.03 31.54 12.03
N THR A 542 35.78 30.44 12.00
CA THR A 542 36.90 30.25 12.91
C THR A 542 38.12 30.04 12.04
N LYS A 543 38.87 31.13 11.89
CA LYS A 543 40.21 31.18 11.31
C LYS A 543 41.07 30.09 11.96
N GLU A 544 41.60 29.18 11.14
CA GLU A 544 42.79 28.43 11.50
C GLU A 544 43.95 29.41 11.71
N VAL A 545 44.43 29.47 12.95
CA VAL A 545 45.71 30.08 13.27
C VAL A 545 46.74 28.96 13.14
N GLU A 546 47.55 29.03 12.08
CA GLU A 546 48.81 28.30 11.97
C GLU A 546 49.69 28.63 13.18
N VAL A 547 50.11 27.60 13.92
CA VAL A 547 51.30 27.68 14.77
C VAL A 547 52.18 26.49 14.39
N TYR A 548 53.15 26.76 13.52
CA TYR A 548 54.40 26.00 13.47
C TYR A 548 55.13 26.17 14.81
N THR A 549 55.81 25.14 15.31
CA THR A 549 57.25 25.15 15.67
C THR A 549 57.67 23.83 16.36
N ILE A 550 58.60 23.14 15.69
CA ILE A 550 59.63 22.14 16.08
C ILE A 550 59.17 20.77 16.61
#